data_AF-A0A7C4HL71-F1
#
_entry.id   AF-A0A7C4HL71-F1
#
_cell.length_a   1.000
_cell.length_b   1.000
_cell.length_c   1.000
_cell.angle_alpha   90.00
_cell.angle_beta   90.00
_cell.angle_gamma   90.00
#
_symmetry.space_group_name_H-M   'P 1'
#
loop_
_entity.id
_entity.type
_entity.pdbx_description
1 polymer ?
#
loop_
_entity_poly.entity_id
_entity_poly.type
_entity_poly.pdbx_seq_one_letter_code
_entity_poly.pdbx_strand_id
1 'polypeptide(L)' 'MRRFRLVALGGTFDTIHKGHRELLITAFNLGDNVLIGLTTDKFARSMGK' A
#
# COMPACT_ATOMS: atom_id res chain seq x y z
N MET A 1 0.00 -1.73 21.80
CA MET A 1 -1.06 -1.63 20.76
C MET A 1 -0.72 -0.44 19.89
N ARG A 2 -0.78 -0.60 18.56
CA ARG A 2 -0.61 0.53 17.64
C ARG A 2 -1.88 1.40 17.62
N ARG A 3 -1.80 2.57 16.96
CA ARG A 3 -2.87 3.58 16.97
C ARG A 3 -4.18 3.06 16.39
N PHE A 4 -4.11 2.20 15.37
CA PHE A 4 -5.28 1.63 14.70
C PHE A 4 -5.21 0.11 14.72
N ARG A 5 -6.37 -0.55 14.90
CA ARG A 5 -6.48 -2.01 14.83
C ARG A 5 -6.21 -2.54 13.41
N LEU A 6 -6.58 -1.76 12.39
CA LEU A 6 -6.42 -2.07 10.98
C LEU A 6 -6.07 -0.80 10.21
N VAL A 7 -5.05 -0.89 9.36
CA VAL A 7 -4.70 0.10 8.33
C VAL A 7 -4.82 -0.58 6.96
N ALA A 8 -5.44 0.10 5.99
CA ALA A 8 -5.54 -0.38 4.62
C ALA A 8 -4.92 0.64 3.66
N LEU A 9 -4.19 0.13 2.67
CA LEU A 9 -3.63 0.91 1.58
C LEU A 9 -3.64 0.08 0.29
N GLY A 10 -3.54 0.75 -0.86
CA GLY A 10 -3.46 0.07 -2.14
C GLY A 10 -2.69 0.88 -3.18
N GLY A 11 -2.18 0.18 -4.18
CA GLY A 11 -1.39 0.76 -5.25
C GLY A 11 -0.94 -0.27 -6.26
N THR A 12 -0.39 0.20 -7.38
CA THR A 12 0.33 -0.68 -8.32
C THR A 12 1.63 -1.17 -7.73
N PHE A 13 2.29 -0.33 -6.91
CA PHE A 13 3.62 -0.57 -6.36
C PHE A 13 4.65 -0.98 -7.42
N ASP A 14 4.47 -0.51 -8.66
CA ASP A 14 5.41 -0.77 -9.75
C ASP A 14 6.76 -0.11 -9.42
N THR A 15 7.81 -0.92 -9.44
CA THR A 15 9.18 -0.60 -8.98
C THR A 15 9.23 0.12 -7.62
N ILE A 16 9.63 -0.59 -6.56
CA ILE A 16 9.64 -0.03 -5.21
C ILE A 16 10.69 1.10 -5.04
N HIS A 17 10.21 2.34 -5.04
CA HIS A 17 11.00 3.54 -4.76
C HIS A 17 10.73 4.10 -3.35
N LYS A 18 11.41 5.20 -2.99
CA LYS A 18 11.37 5.81 -1.64
C LYS A 18 9.94 6.06 -1.14
N GLY A 19 9.09 6.67 -1.97
CA GLY A 19 7.68 6.92 -1.63
C GLY A 19 6.90 5.68 -1.18
N HIS A 20 7.05 4.54 -1.88
CA HIS A 20 6.41 3.28 -1.47
C HIS A 20 6.90 2.80 -0.11
N ARG A 21 8.22 2.92 0.15
CA ARG A 21 8.81 2.51 1.44
C ARG A 21 8.27 3.36 2.59
N GLU A 22 8.25 4.68 2.43
CA GLU A 22 7.71 5.59 3.45
C GLU A 22 6.22 5.31 3.74
N LEU A 23 5.43 5.06 2.68
CA LEU A 23 4.02 4.70 2.82
C LEU A 23 3.83 3.40 3.61
N LEU A 24 4.59 2.35 3.26
CA LEU A 24 4.53 1.06 3.93
C LEU A 24 5.00 1.15 5.39
N ILE A 25 6.14 1.81 5.65
CA ILE A 25 6.66 2.05 7.00
C ILE A 25 5.61 2.76 7.86
N THR A 26 4.98 3.80 7.31
CA THR A 26 3.91 4.53 8.01
C THR A 26 2.74 3.62 8.34
N ALA A 27 2.29 2.79 7.41
CA ALA A 27 1.19 1.85 7.65
C ALA A 27 1.53 0.84 8.76
N PHE A 28 2.73 0.26 8.73
CA PHE A 28 3.20 -0.68 9.75
C PHE A 28 3.42 -0.03 11.12
N ASN A 29 3.78 1.26 11.17
CA ASN A 29 3.90 2.00 12.44
C ASN A 29 2.54 2.34 13.07
N LEU A 30 1.49 2.44 12.26
CA LEU A 30 0.18 2.89 12.70
C LEU A 30 -0.82 1.76 12.98
N GLY A 31 -0.72 0.61 12.28
CA GLY A 31 -1.73 -0.44 12.30
C GLY A 31 -1.28 -1.75 12.96
N ASP A 32 -2.05 -2.31 13.89
CA ASP A 32 -1.80 -3.65 14.42
C ASP A 32 -1.85 -4.70 13.29
N ASN A 33 -2.81 -4.55 12.37
CA ASN A 33 -2.89 -5.29 11.11
C ASN A 33 -2.82 -4.31 9.92
N VAL A 34 -2.13 -4.72 8.86
CA VAL A 34 -2.01 -3.93 7.62
C VAL A 34 -2.50 -4.77 6.45
N LEU A 35 -3.50 -4.26 5.72
CA LEU A 35 -4.00 -4.85 4.49
C LEU A 35 -3.49 -4.04 3.29
N ILE A 36 -2.83 -4.72 2.35
CA ILE A 36 -2.23 -4.10 1.16
C ILE A 36 -2.93 -4.64 -0.09
N GLY A 37 -3.68 -3.78 -0.77
CA GLY A 37 -4.29 -4.08 -2.06
C GLY A 37 -3.31 -3.85 -3.20
N LEU A 38 -3.00 -4.91 -3.97
CA LEU A 38 -2.18 -4.81 -5.18
C LEU A 38 -3.09 -4.67 -6.41
N THR A 39 -2.87 -3.61 -7.16
CA THR A 39 -3.57 -3.39 -8.42
C THR A 39 -3.09 -4.39 -9.46
N THR A 40 -4.02 -5.10 -10.11
CA THR A 40 -3.69 -6.00 -11.23
C THR A 40 -3.21 -5.21 -12.45
N ASP A 41 -2.32 -5.81 -13.25
CA ASP A 41 -1.85 -5.17 -14.49
C ASP A 41 -2.99 -4.89 -15.47
N LYS A 42 -4.01 -5.77 -15.52
CA LYS A 42 -5.20 -5.56 -16.36
C LYS A 42 -5.90 -4.25 -15.99
N PHE A 43 -6.06 -4.01 -14.69
CA PHE A 43 -6.69 -2.78 -14.21
C PHE A 43 -5.80 -1.56 -14.45
N ALA A 44 -4.50 -1.64 -14.14
CA ALA A 44 -3.56 -0.57 -14.41
C ALA A 44 -3.57 -0.15 -15.89
N ARG A 45 -3.46 -1.12 -16.81
CA ARG A 45 -3.54 -0.87 -18.26
C ARG A 45 -4.84 -0.22 -18.70
N SER A 46 -5.98 -0.62 -18.12
CA SER A 46 -7.28 0.00 -18.43
C SER A 46 -7.37 1.48 -18.01
N MET A 47 -6.48 1.92 -17.11
CA MET A 47 -6.38 3.29 -16.61
C MET A 47 -5.26 4.10 -17.28
N GLY A 48 -4.64 3.57 -18.35
CA GLY A 48 -3.53 4.22 -19.05
C GLY A 48 -2.23 4.26 -18.23
N LYS A 49 -2.08 3.33 -17.28
CA LYS A 49 -0.88 3.10 -16.48
C LYS A 49 -0.12 1.89 -16.99
#